data_AF-A0A1H8KGG1-F1
#
_entry.id   AF-A0A1H8KGG1-F1
#
_cell.length_a   1.000
_cell.length_b   1.000
_cell.length_c   1.000
_cell.angle_alpha   90.00
_cell.angle_beta   90.00
_cell.angle_gamma   90.00
#
_symmetry.space_group_name_H-M   'P 1'
#
loop_
_entity.id
_entity.type
_entity.pdbx_description
1 polymer ?
#
loop_
_entity_poly.entity_id
_entity_poly.type
_entity_poly.pdbx_seq_one_letter_code
_entity_poly.pdbx_strand_id
1 'polypeptide(L)'
;MSDFYKYFKENMEALGLPAPDSLFGTLQSSLTTVTVLLASIDKFGKTVTVAELIAAGTRLEKLGMTGTLSAAFYAGACIGSLAVATGRSMSGGASVADVLLYARTRHLHRPWLAAELYRAPGIYQAKVAGKATHKYAAIQR
;
A
#
# COMPACT_ATOMS: atom_id res chain seq x y z
N MET A 1 -14.22 -13.23 10.51
CA MET A 1 -12.93 -12.70 9.98
C MET A 1 -13.12 -11.22 9.70
N SER A 2 -12.18 -10.38 10.11
CA SER A 2 -12.27 -8.94 9.84
C SER A 2 -12.32 -8.70 8.32
N ASP A 3 -13.24 -7.85 7.85
CA ASP A 3 -13.32 -7.47 6.43
C ASP A 3 -11.99 -6.92 5.90
N PHE A 4 -11.12 -6.46 6.80
CA PHE A 4 -9.73 -6.11 6.55
C PHE A 4 -8.92 -7.20 5.85
N TYR A 5 -8.89 -8.42 6.41
CA TYR A 5 -8.07 -9.49 5.82
C TYR A 5 -8.61 -9.91 4.46
N LYS A 6 -9.93 -9.85 4.29
CA LYS A 6 -10.57 -10.07 2.99
C LYS A 6 -10.08 -9.06 1.95
N TYR A 7 -10.11 -7.75 2.26
CA TYR A 7 -9.65 -6.72 1.33
C TYR A 7 -8.15 -6.77 1.08
N PHE A 8 -7.35 -7.15 2.08
CA PHE A 8 -5.91 -7.37 1.93
C PHE A 8 -5.64 -8.54 0.96
N LYS A 9 -6.33 -9.68 1.16
CA LYS A 9 -6.19 -10.87 0.33
C LYS A 9 -6.64 -10.60 -1.11
N GLU A 10 -7.79 -9.95 -1.31
CA GLU A 10 -8.28 -9.53 -2.63
C GLU A 10 -7.22 -8.70 -3.38
N ASN A 11 -6.58 -7.74 -2.71
CA ASN A 11 -5.60 -6.88 -3.35
C ASN A 11 -4.28 -7.61 -3.66
N MET A 12 -3.82 -8.52 -2.78
CA MET A 12 -2.65 -9.36 -3.03
C MET A 12 -2.87 -10.33 -4.18
N GLU A 13 -4.04 -10.98 -4.23
CA GLU A 13 -4.43 -11.89 -5.32
C GLU A 13 -4.57 -11.16 -6.65
N ALA A 14 -5.09 -9.92 -6.65
CA ALA A 14 -5.14 -9.08 -7.84
C ALA A 14 -3.73 -8.71 -8.37
N LEU A 15 -2.72 -8.68 -7.51
CA LEU A 15 -1.30 -8.51 -7.88
C LEU A 15 -0.62 -9.83 -8.29
N GLY A 16 -1.35 -10.96 -8.28
CA GLY A 16 -0.79 -12.28 -8.55
C GLY A 16 0.13 -12.80 -7.45
N LEU A 17 0.04 -12.24 -6.24
CA LEU A 17 0.91 -12.56 -5.11
C LEU A 17 0.17 -13.36 -4.05
N PRO A 18 0.82 -14.35 -3.41
CA PRO A 18 0.21 -15.09 -2.31
C PRO A 18 0.02 -14.17 -1.10
N ALA A 19 -1.20 -14.14 -0.56
CA ALA A 19 -1.48 -13.40 0.67
C ALA A 19 -0.94 -14.19 1.88
N PRO A 20 -0.12 -13.59 2.75
CA PRO A 20 0.34 -14.24 3.98
C PRO A 20 -0.82 -14.44 4.97
N ASP A 21 -0.84 -15.57 5.66
CA ASP A 21 -1.92 -15.94 6.62
C ASP A 21 -2.03 -14.98 7.81
N SER A 22 -0.99 -14.18 8.09
CA SER A 22 -0.99 -13.20 9.16
C SER A 22 -0.28 -11.89 8.80
N LEU A 23 -0.78 -10.79 9.39
CA LEU A 23 -0.19 -9.45 9.29
C LEU A 23 1.17 -9.37 10.00
N PHE A 24 1.37 -10.17 11.04
CA PHE A 24 2.66 -10.26 11.74
C PHE A 24 3.75 -10.84 10.82
N GLY A 25 3.39 -11.83 10.00
CA GLY A 25 4.27 -12.36 8.96
C GLY A 25 4.69 -11.30 7.93
N THR A 26 3.82 -10.34 7.63
CA THR A 26 4.13 -9.21 6.75
C THR A 26 5.15 -8.24 7.37
N LEU A 27 4.99 -7.95 8.66
CA LEU A 27 5.90 -7.08 9.43
C LEU A 27 7.30 -7.69 9.49
N GLN A 28 7.39 -8.99 9.78
CA GLN A 28 8.64 -9.71 9.80
C GLN A 28 9.28 -9.79 8.40
N SER A 29 8.50 -10.07 7.35
CA SER A 29 8.99 -10.07 5.97
C SER A 29 9.54 -8.71 5.54
N SER A 30 8.90 -7.62 5.97
CA SER A 30 9.36 -6.26 5.69
C SER A 30 10.67 -5.95 6.41
N LEU A 31 10.78 -6.31 7.69
CA LEU A 31 12.02 -6.14 8.46
C LEU A 31 13.17 -6.95 7.86
N THR A 32 12.94 -8.22 7.54
CA THR A 32 13.93 -9.07 6.87
C THR A 32 14.37 -8.45 5.55
N THR A 33 13.45 -7.99 4.73
CA THR A 33 13.76 -7.33 3.45
C THR A 33 14.62 -6.08 3.64
N VAL A 34 14.29 -5.23 4.63
CA VAL A 34 15.08 -4.04 4.97
C VAL A 34 16.49 -4.43 5.40
N THR A 35 16.65 -5.48 6.21
CA THR A 35 17.97 -6.00 6.60
C THR A 35 18.78 -6.49 5.41
N VAL A 36 18.17 -7.23 4.47
CA VAL A 36 18.89 -7.73 3.29
C VAL A 36 19.24 -6.58 2.33
N LEU A 37 18.39 -5.56 2.21
CA LEU A 37 18.71 -4.34 1.45
C LEU A 37 19.88 -3.57 2.08
N LEU A 38 19.88 -3.39 3.41
CA LEU A 38 20.98 -2.78 4.14
C LEU A 38 22.28 -3.56 3.96
N ALA A 39 22.25 -4.88 4.09
CA ALA A 39 23.41 -5.73 3.85
C ALA A 39 23.92 -5.65 2.40
N SER A 40 23.02 -5.47 1.43
CA SER A 40 23.38 -5.26 0.02
C SER A 40 24.02 -3.89 -0.18
N ILE A 41 23.52 -2.85 0.48
CA ILE A 41 24.11 -1.50 0.46
C ILE A 41 25.50 -1.51 1.10
N ASP A 42 25.68 -2.21 2.23
CA ASP A 42 26.99 -2.35 2.88
C ASP A 42 27.97 -3.13 2.02
N LYS A 43 27.50 -4.18 1.34
CA LYS A 43 28.35 -5.03 0.49
C LYS A 43 28.77 -4.35 -0.81
N PHE A 44 27.85 -3.65 -1.47
CA PHE A 44 28.06 -3.14 -2.83
C PHE A 44 28.26 -1.62 -2.90
N GLY A 45 27.97 -0.89 -1.82
CA GLY A 45 28.03 0.57 -1.77
C GLY A 45 26.81 1.25 -2.38
N LYS A 46 26.70 2.56 -2.15
CA LYS A 46 25.53 3.39 -2.53
C LYS A 46 25.57 3.87 -3.98
N THR A 47 26.71 3.73 -4.64
CA THR A 47 27.00 4.30 -5.96
C THR A 47 26.84 3.31 -7.10
N VAL A 48 26.67 2.02 -6.80
CA VAL A 48 26.52 0.97 -7.82
C VAL A 48 25.06 0.85 -8.21
N THR A 49 24.78 0.91 -9.51
CA THR A 49 23.43 0.74 -10.03
C THR A 49 22.99 -0.72 -10.02
N VAL A 50 21.68 -0.94 -9.96
CA VAL A 50 21.09 -2.30 -10.05
C VAL A 50 21.52 -3.01 -11.34
N ALA A 51 21.68 -2.25 -12.43
CA ALA A 51 22.14 -2.79 -13.72
C ALA A 51 23.59 -3.26 -13.67
N GLU A 52 24.48 -2.49 -13.03
CA GLU A 52 25.88 -2.86 -12.84
C GLU A 52 26.03 -4.09 -11.93
N LEU A 53 25.21 -4.20 -10.88
CA LEU A 53 25.21 -5.38 -10.00
C LEU A 53 24.81 -6.67 -10.75
N ILE A 54 23.81 -6.58 -11.62
CA ILE A 54 23.34 -7.72 -12.41
C ILE A 54 24.30 -8.04 -13.56
N ALA A 55 24.97 -7.03 -14.13
CA ALA A 55 25.90 -7.23 -15.25
C ALA A 55 27.27 -7.74 -14.76
N ALA A 56 27.87 -7.06 -13.78
CA ALA A 56 29.25 -7.27 -13.33
C ALA A 56 29.42 -8.26 -12.17
N GLY A 57 28.34 -8.61 -11.46
CA GLY A 57 28.40 -9.57 -10.35
C GLY A 57 28.69 -11.00 -10.80
N THR A 58 29.24 -11.81 -9.88
CA THR A 58 29.36 -13.26 -10.05
C THR A 58 27.97 -13.94 -10.12
N ARG A 59 27.87 -15.18 -10.61
CA ARG A 59 26.57 -15.90 -10.70
C ARG A 59 25.79 -15.90 -9.38
N LEU A 60 26.50 -15.98 -8.25
CA LEU A 60 25.90 -15.97 -6.91
C LEU A 60 25.36 -14.57 -6.53
N GLU A 61 26.03 -13.51 -6.97
CA GLU A 61 25.63 -12.12 -6.68
C GLU A 61 24.45 -11.67 -7.53
N LYS A 62 24.36 -12.15 -8.78
CA LYS A 62 23.17 -11.97 -9.62
C LYS A 62 21.94 -12.65 -9.01
N LEU A 63 22.10 -13.86 -8.48
CA LEU A 63 21.03 -14.57 -7.78
C LEU A 63 20.64 -13.86 -6.47
N GLY A 64 21.64 -13.39 -5.71
CA GLY A 64 21.42 -12.60 -4.51
C GLY A 64 20.61 -11.32 -4.79
N MET A 65 21.00 -10.57 -5.82
CA MET A 65 20.29 -9.33 -6.18
C MET A 65 18.89 -9.54 -6.73
N THR A 66 18.68 -10.55 -7.57
CA THR A 66 17.33 -10.90 -8.04
C THR A 66 16.43 -11.34 -6.88
N GLY A 67 16.99 -12.07 -5.91
CA GLY A 67 16.32 -12.43 -4.66
C GLY A 67 15.93 -11.22 -3.81
N THR A 68 16.85 -10.26 -3.58
CA THR A 68 16.53 -9.02 -2.83
C THR A 68 15.50 -8.16 -3.53
N LEU A 69 15.60 -8.00 -4.85
CA LEU A 69 14.63 -7.22 -5.62
C LEU A 69 13.24 -7.85 -5.55
N SER A 70 13.15 -9.19 -5.64
CA SER A 70 11.89 -9.91 -5.52
C SER A 70 11.30 -9.80 -4.11
N ALA A 71 12.14 -9.88 -3.07
CA ALA A 71 11.70 -9.70 -1.69
C ALA A 71 11.22 -8.26 -1.43
N ALA A 72 11.93 -7.25 -1.97
CA ALA A 72 11.53 -5.85 -1.92
C ALA A 72 10.20 -5.58 -2.62
N PHE A 73 9.99 -6.17 -3.80
CA PHE A 73 8.73 -6.09 -4.52
C PHE A 73 7.57 -6.69 -3.70
N TYR A 74 7.77 -7.89 -3.15
CA TYR A 74 6.75 -8.55 -2.33
C TYR A 74 6.42 -7.76 -1.05
N ALA A 75 7.44 -7.27 -0.33
CA ALA A 75 7.24 -6.44 0.86
C ALA A 75 6.46 -5.15 0.53
N GLY A 76 6.82 -4.47 -0.55
CA GLY A 76 6.11 -3.29 -1.04
C GLY A 76 4.66 -3.57 -1.39
N ALA A 77 4.39 -4.68 -2.08
CA ALA A 77 3.04 -5.11 -2.42
C ALA A 77 2.19 -5.41 -1.17
N CYS A 78 2.79 -6.04 -0.16
CA CYS A 78 2.12 -6.25 1.12
C CYS A 78 1.77 -4.91 1.80
N ILE A 79 2.71 -3.97 1.91
CA ILE A 79 2.47 -2.65 2.52
C ILE A 79 1.36 -1.88 1.77
N GLY A 80 1.41 -1.86 0.44
CA GLY A 80 0.38 -1.23 -0.38
C GLY A 80 -1.00 -1.87 -0.17
N SER A 81 -1.05 -3.20 -0.12
CA SER A 81 -2.29 -3.95 0.14
C SER A 81 -2.84 -3.70 1.54
N LEU A 82 -1.99 -3.50 2.55
CA LEU A 82 -2.41 -3.09 3.89
C LEU A 82 -3.04 -1.70 3.89
N ALA A 83 -2.49 -0.75 3.14
CA ALA A 83 -3.06 0.59 3.02
C ALA A 83 -4.44 0.55 2.35
N VAL A 84 -4.60 -0.23 1.28
CA VAL A 84 -5.89 -0.46 0.61
C VAL A 84 -6.91 -1.11 1.54
N ALA A 85 -6.50 -2.18 2.24
CA ALA A 85 -7.36 -2.87 3.21
C ALA A 85 -7.79 -1.94 4.35
N THR A 86 -6.86 -1.14 4.88
CA THR A 86 -7.15 -0.15 5.93
C THR A 86 -8.18 0.87 5.44
N GLY A 87 -7.97 1.44 4.25
CA GLY A 87 -8.91 2.40 3.66
C GLY A 87 -10.30 1.80 3.43
N ARG A 88 -10.39 0.56 2.92
CA ARG A 88 -11.67 -0.14 2.69
C ARG A 88 -12.35 -0.54 4.00
N SER A 89 -11.60 -1.00 4.99
CA SER A 89 -12.16 -1.30 6.33
C SER A 89 -12.64 -0.05 7.04
N MET A 90 -11.90 1.06 6.95
CA MET A 90 -12.28 2.35 7.51
C MET A 90 -13.39 3.06 6.72
N SER A 91 -13.85 2.53 5.59
CA SER A 91 -14.93 3.13 4.80
C SER A 91 -16.19 2.28 4.76
N GLY A 92 -16.23 1.19 5.53
CA GLY A 92 -17.33 0.23 5.49
C GLY A 92 -17.38 -0.58 4.19
N GLY A 93 -16.25 -0.71 3.49
CA GLY A 93 -16.07 -1.49 2.26
C GLY A 93 -16.07 -0.68 0.96
N ALA A 94 -16.49 0.59 1.01
CA ALA A 94 -16.53 1.47 -0.15
C ALA A 94 -15.13 1.99 -0.53
N SER A 95 -14.69 1.77 -1.77
CA SER A 95 -13.43 2.34 -2.23
C SER A 95 -13.58 3.84 -2.55
N VAL A 96 -12.47 4.58 -2.55
CA VAL A 96 -12.45 5.98 -3.04
C VAL A 96 -12.92 6.04 -4.50
N ALA A 97 -12.62 5.01 -5.29
CA ALA A 97 -13.06 4.91 -6.68
C ALA A 97 -14.60 4.85 -6.79
N ASP A 98 -15.26 4.07 -5.92
CA ASP A 98 -16.74 3.96 -5.90
C ASP A 98 -17.38 5.32 -5.60
N VAL A 99 -16.79 6.08 -4.67
CA VAL A 99 -17.28 7.40 -4.27
C VAL A 99 -17.09 8.42 -5.39
N LEU A 100 -15.92 8.43 -6.03
CA LEU A 100 -15.64 9.33 -7.15
C LEU A 100 -16.54 9.00 -8.35
N LEU A 101 -16.80 7.72 -8.60
CA LEU A 101 -17.72 7.27 -9.64
C LEU A 101 -19.16 7.73 -9.31
N TYR A 102 -19.61 7.57 -8.07
CA TYR A 102 -20.92 8.04 -7.62
C TYR A 102 -21.05 9.57 -7.70
N ALA A 103 -20.01 10.32 -7.33
CA ALA A 103 -20.00 11.77 -7.44
C ALA A 103 -20.06 12.24 -8.90
N ARG A 104 -19.37 11.54 -9.81
CA ARG A 104 -19.40 11.82 -11.24
C ARG A 104 -20.79 11.55 -11.85
N THR A 105 -21.40 10.41 -11.53
CA THR A 105 -22.74 10.05 -12.06
C THR A 105 -23.85 10.97 -11.54
N ARG A 106 -23.68 11.56 -10.35
CA ARG A 106 -24.64 12.52 -9.76
C ARG A 106 -24.30 14.00 -10.03
N HIS A 107 -23.34 14.30 -10.91
CA HIS A 107 -22.87 15.68 -11.19
C HIS A 107 -22.36 16.45 -9.96
N LEU A 108 -21.94 15.73 -8.93
CA LEU A 108 -21.33 16.25 -7.70
C LEU A 108 -19.79 16.26 -7.76
N HIS A 109 -19.22 15.91 -8.91
CA HIS A 109 -17.77 15.96 -9.12
C HIS A 109 -17.26 17.40 -8.90
N ARG A 110 -16.26 17.54 -8.02
CA ARG A 110 -15.58 18.80 -7.72
C ARG A 110 -14.07 18.55 -7.69
N PRO A 111 -13.25 19.51 -8.15
CA PRO A 111 -11.79 19.35 -8.15
C PRO A 111 -11.20 19.05 -6.76
N TRP A 112 -11.79 19.64 -5.70
CA TRP A 112 -11.35 19.45 -4.31
C TRP A 112 -11.80 18.12 -3.69
N LEU A 113 -12.75 17.42 -4.31
CA LEU A 113 -13.40 16.24 -3.72
C LEU A 113 -12.41 15.09 -3.54
N ALA A 114 -11.62 14.77 -4.57
CA ALA A 114 -10.65 13.68 -4.48
C ALA A 114 -9.60 13.95 -3.37
N ALA A 115 -9.09 15.18 -3.29
CA ALA A 115 -8.10 15.57 -2.30
C ALA A 115 -8.61 15.41 -0.86
N GLU A 116 -9.87 15.80 -0.60
CA GLU A 116 -10.47 15.68 0.73
C GLU A 116 -10.74 14.22 1.11
N LEU A 117 -11.15 13.41 0.13
CA LEU A 117 -11.41 11.98 0.33
C LEU A 117 -10.13 11.17 0.63
N TYR A 118 -9.00 11.56 0.06
CA TYR A 118 -7.69 11.00 0.43
C TYR A 118 -7.24 11.42 1.82
N ARG A 119 -7.59 12.64 2.24
CA ARG A 119 -7.17 13.22 3.53
C ARG A 119 -7.99 12.69 4.71
N ALA A 120 -9.27 12.40 4.49
CA ALA A 120 -10.20 12.01 5.54
C ALA A 120 -11.07 10.80 5.12
N PRO A 121 -10.48 9.59 5.00
CA PRO A 121 -11.23 8.38 4.64
C PRO A 121 -12.31 7.99 5.67
N GLY A 122 -12.27 8.52 6.90
CA GLY A 122 -13.30 8.28 7.92
C GLY A 122 -14.67 8.89 7.61
N ILE A 123 -14.76 9.84 6.66
CA ILE A 123 -16.03 10.50 6.26
C ILE A 123 -17.06 9.47 5.74
N TYR A 124 -16.59 8.35 5.20
CA TYR A 124 -17.43 7.29 4.63
C TYR A 124 -18.23 6.48 5.66
N GLN A 125 -17.78 6.40 6.92
CA GLN A 125 -18.46 5.56 7.91
C GLN A 125 -19.72 6.24 8.44
N ALA A 126 -20.90 5.67 8.24
CA ALA A 126 -22.17 6.12 8.83
C ALA A 126 -22.09 6.39 10.35
N LYS A 127 -21.26 5.61 11.07
CA LYS A 127 -21.24 5.51 12.54
C LYS A 127 -20.11 6.28 13.25
N VAL A 128 -19.23 6.97 12.53
CA VAL A 128 -18.14 7.75 13.17
C VAL A 128 -18.68 9.06 13.72
N ALA A 129 -18.51 9.28 15.03
CA ALA A 129 -18.80 10.56 15.67
C ALA A 129 -17.84 11.65 15.13
N GLY A 130 -18.34 12.85 14.82
CA GLY A 130 -17.51 13.94 14.28
C GLY A 130 -17.50 14.10 12.75
N LYS A 131 -18.49 13.57 12.03
CA LYS A 131 -18.64 13.84 10.58
C LYS A 131 -18.72 15.34 10.23
N ALA A 132 -19.37 16.11 11.09
CA ALA A 132 -19.52 17.54 10.89
C ALA A 132 -18.19 18.29 11.01
N THR A 133 -17.30 17.86 11.93
CA THR A 133 -15.97 18.48 12.12
C THR A 133 -15.08 18.37 10.87
N HIS A 134 -15.17 17.27 10.11
CA HIS A 134 -14.48 17.18 8.81
C HIS A 134 -15.07 18.13 7.76
N LYS A 135 -16.39 18.35 7.76
CA LYS A 135 -17.03 19.33 6.87
C LYS A 135 -16.56 20.76 7.18
N TYR A 136 -16.43 21.13 8.45
CA TYR A 136 -15.96 22.46 8.84
C TYR A 136 -14.51 22.72 8.45
N ALA A 137 -13.63 21.70 8.52
CA ALA A 137 -12.24 21.81 8.07
C ALA A 137 -12.11 21.98 6.54
N ALA A 138 -13.05 21.43 5.76
CA ALA A 138 -13.05 21.54 4.30
C ALA A 138 -13.64 22.87 3.79
N ILE A 139 -14.54 23.50 4.56
CA ILE A 139 -15.24 24.75 4.18
C ILE A 139 -14.45 26.01 4.60
N GLN A 140 -13.54 25.91 5.58
CA GLN A 140 -12.69 27.03 6.03
C GLN A 140 -11.48 27.32 5.10
N ARG A 141 -11.53 26.88 3.84
CA ARG A 141 -10.52 27.16 2.80
C ARG A 141 -11.18 27.77 1.58
#